data_AF-A0A8H5A5D8-F1
#
_entry.id   AF-A0A8H5A5D8-F1
#
_cell.length_a   1.000
_cell.length_b   1.000
_cell.length_c   1.000
_cell.angle_alpha   90.00
_cell.angle_beta   90.00
_cell.angle_gamma   90.00
#
_symmetry.space_group_name_H-M   'P 1'
#
loop_
_entity.id
_entity.type
_entity.pdbx_description
1 polymer ?
#
loop_
_entity_poly.entity_id
_entity_poly.type
_entity_poly.pdbx_seq_one_letter_code
_entity_poly.pdbx_strand_id
1 'polypeptide(L)'
;GMPRGTIRGTVLIETILAAFEMNEIIYELRDHSSGLNCGRWDYIFSVIKKFRNNPNFVLPDRSAVTMTVPFMESYVKLLIQTCHKRGVHAMGGMAAQIPIKNDTAANDKAMEGVRADKLREVRAGHDGTWVAHPALASIATEIFDKHMPTPNQLFVRREDVTIGQNDLLNMNVPGTITEEGIKKNLNIGLGYMEAWIRGVGCVPINYLMEDAATAEVSRSQLWQWVKHGVNTAEGKRVDKSYALKLLKESADQLAASAPKGNKYHLAAQYFSSQVTGEDYADFLTTLLYNEITQAGPPSPASKL
;
A
#
# COMPACT_ATOMS: atom_id res chain seq x y z
N GLY A 1 -1.67 -36.59 14.53
CA GLY A 1 -1.76 -35.47 13.56
C GLY A 1 -2.29 -34.25 14.28
N MET A 2 -2.05 -33.05 13.75
CA MET A 2 -2.61 -31.82 14.33
C MET A 2 -4.13 -31.73 14.07
N PRO A 3 -4.94 -31.26 15.04
CA PRO A 3 -6.37 -31.02 14.82
C PRO A 3 -6.66 -30.02 13.70
N ARG A 4 -7.84 -30.16 13.07
CA ARG A 4 -8.32 -29.17 12.10
C ARG A 4 -8.55 -27.83 12.79
N GLY A 5 -8.16 -26.74 12.14
CA GLY A 5 -8.20 -25.40 12.70
C GLY A 5 -7.05 -25.05 13.67
N THR A 6 -6.04 -25.92 13.85
CA THR A 6 -4.84 -25.55 14.61
C THR A 6 -4.06 -24.41 13.94
N ILE A 7 -3.91 -24.45 12.62
CA ILE A 7 -3.32 -23.35 11.85
C ILE A 7 -4.36 -22.25 11.73
N ARG A 8 -3.98 -21.00 12.03
CA ARG A 8 -4.85 -19.84 11.94
C ARG A 8 -4.23 -18.78 11.03
N GLY A 9 -5.05 -18.12 10.21
CA GLY A 9 -4.61 -17.12 9.24
C GLY A 9 -5.55 -15.92 9.17
N THR A 10 -4.97 -14.73 9.01
CA THR A 10 -5.69 -13.49 8.74
C THR A 10 -5.43 -13.11 7.29
N VAL A 11 -6.48 -12.86 6.51
CA VAL A 11 -6.35 -12.56 5.08
C VAL A 11 -6.31 -11.05 4.86
N LEU A 12 -5.32 -10.54 4.14
CA LEU A 12 -5.30 -9.16 3.72
C LEU A 12 -6.25 -8.99 2.54
N ILE A 13 -7.28 -8.15 2.68
CA ILE A 13 -8.17 -7.80 1.57
C ILE A 13 -7.56 -6.63 0.83
N GLU A 14 -6.40 -6.85 0.23
CA GLU A 14 -5.60 -5.81 -0.41
C GLU A 14 -5.65 -5.89 -1.94
N THR A 15 -6.66 -6.58 -2.47
CA THR A 15 -6.99 -6.54 -3.89
C THR A 15 -8.43 -6.12 -4.10
N ILE A 16 -8.69 -5.35 -5.17
CA ILE A 16 -10.03 -4.83 -5.44
C ILE A 16 -11.04 -5.95 -5.65
N LEU A 17 -10.64 -7.09 -6.22
CA LEU A 17 -11.54 -8.23 -6.43
C LEU A 17 -11.89 -8.92 -5.11
N ALA A 18 -10.94 -9.08 -4.19
CA ALA A 18 -11.20 -9.68 -2.88
C ALA A 18 -12.22 -8.89 -2.06
N ALA A 19 -12.37 -7.59 -2.28
CA ALA A 19 -13.40 -6.79 -1.62
C ALA A 19 -14.84 -7.20 -2.00
N PHE A 20 -15.04 -7.85 -3.15
CA PHE A 20 -16.35 -8.36 -3.58
C PHE A 20 -16.63 -9.78 -3.07
N GLU A 21 -15.63 -10.47 -2.51
CA GLU A 21 -15.68 -11.89 -2.15
C GLU A 21 -15.33 -12.12 -0.67
N MET A 22 -15.40 -11.08 0.17
CA MET A 22 -14.97 -11.17 1.58
C MET A 22 -15.73 -12.25 2.36
N ASN A 23 -17.03 -12.46 2.08
CA ASN A 23 -17.82 -13.50 2.74
C ASN A 23 -17.38 -14.90 2.32
N GLU A 24 -17.15 -15.09 1.03
CA GLU A 24 -16.72 -16.34 0.40
C GLU A 24 -15.31 -16.70 0.87
N ILE A 25 -14.39 -15.73 0.94
CA ILE A 25 -13.05 -15.91 1.50
C ILE A 25 -13.11 -16.42 2.96
N ILE A 26 -13.93 -15.78 3.80
CA ILE A 26 -14.12 -16.24 5.18
C ILE A 26 -14.74 -17.64 5.20
N TYR A 27 -15.71 -17.92 4.33
CA TYR A 27 -16.37 -19.21 4.26
C TYR A 27 -15.41 -20.34 3.89
N GLU A 28 -14.61 -20.16 2.83
CA GLU A 28 -13.63 -21.16 2.39
C GLU A 28 -12.55 -21.42 3.45
N LEU A 29 -12.19 -20.40 4.22
CA LEU A 29 -11.20 -20.49 5.28
C LEU A 29 -11.80 -20.68 6.69
N ARG A 30 -13.11 -20.96 6.84
CA ARG A 30 -13.84 -20.86 8.12
C ARG A 30 -13.23 -21.62 9.30
N ASP A 31 -12.58 -22.75 9.05
CA ASP A 31 -11.94 -23.54 10.11
C ASP A 31 -10.59 -22.94 10.57
N HIS A 32 -10.00 -22.07 9.74
CA HIS A 32 -8.66 -21.51 9.88
C HIS A 32 -8.64 -19.96 9.98
N SER A 33 -9.75 -19.29 9.69
CA SER A 33 -9.79 -17.83 9.63
C SER A 33 -9.71 -17.19 11.02
N SER A 34 -8.84 -16.20 11.14
CA SER A 34 -8.72 -15.29 12.29
C SER A 34 -9.24 -13.90 12.01
N GLY A 35 -9.62 -13.60 10.76
CA GLY A 35 -10.09 -12.28 10.36
C GLY A 35 -9.58 -11.84 8.99
N LEU A 36 -9.91 -10.59 8.68
CA LEU A 36 -9.46 -9.88 7.49
C LEU A 36 -8.70 -8.61 7.90
N ASN A 37 -7.88 -8.07 7.00
CA ASN A 37 -7.14 -6.83 7.21
C ASN A 37 -7.38 -5.80 6.09
N CYS A 38 -7.45 -4.53 6.48
CA CYS A 38 -7.47 -3.38 5.59
C CYS A 38 -6.07 -2.96 5.14
N GLY A 39 -5.84 -2.93 3.82
CA GLY A 39 -4.63 -2.39 3.20
C GLY A 39 -4.88 -1.07 2.45
N ARG A 40 -3.85 -0.22 2.32
CA ARG A 40 -3.93 1.02 1.51
C ARG A 40 -3.19 0.88 0.19
N TRP A 41 -1.88 0.68 0.23
CA TRP A 41 -1.05 0.74 -0.99
C TRP A 41 -1.32 -0.40 -1.95
N ASP A 42 -1.35 -1.66 -1.48
CA ASP A 42 -1.68 -2.80 -2.33
C ASP A 42 -3.11 -2.73 -2.88
N TYR A 43 -4.06 -2.23 -2.09
CA TYR A 43 -5.43 -2.07 -2.56
C TYR A 43 -5.55 -1.04 -3.68
N ILE A 44 -4.94 0.14 -3.52
CA ILE A 44 -4.91 1.19 -4.57
C ILE A 44 -4.14 0.70 -5.79
N PHE A 45 -3.00 0.04 -5.60
CA PHE A 45 -2.25 -0.61 -6.66
C PHE A 45 -3.12 -1.61 -7.43
N SER A 46 -3.88 -2.46 -6.73
CA SER A 46 -4.79 -3.43 -7.33
C SER A 46 -5.91 -2.76 -8.13
N VAL A 47 -6.49 -1.67 -7.63
CA VAL A 47 -7.48 -0.85 -8.37
C VAL A 47 -6.86 -0.36 -9.68
N ILE A 48 -5.69 0.27 -9.63
CA ILE A 48 -4.99 0.76 -10.82
C ILE A 48 -4.71 -0.41 -11.78
N LYS A 49 -4.12 -1.50 -11.28
CA LYS A 49 -3.78 -2.68 -12.09
C LYS A 49 -5.00 -3.25 -12.80
N LYS A 50 -6.10 -3.45 -12.07
CA LYS A 50 -7.31 -4.11 -12.60
C LYS A 50 -8.03 -3.22 -13.61
N PHE A 51 -8.10 -1.91 -13.36
CA PHE A 51 -8.82 -0.96 -14.20
C PHE A 51 -7.91 -0.11 -15.08
N ARG A 52 -6.66 -0.53 -15.29
CA ARG A 52 -5.61 0.23 -15.98
C ARG A 52 -6.00 0.76 -17.37
N ASN A 53 -6.90 0.06 -18.07
CA ASN A 53 -7.37 0.44 -19.41
C ASN A 53 -8.63 1.33 -19.39
N ASN A 54 -9.19 1.66 -18.23
CA ASN A 54 -10.40 2.47 -18.10
C ASN A 54 -10.05 3.90 -17.65
N PRO A 55 -10.29 4.94 -18.48
CA PRO A 55 -9.96 6.32 -18.12
C PRO A 55 -10.78 6.86 -16.93
N ASN A 56 -11.92 6.24 -16.60
CA ASN A 56 -12.74 6.65 -15.45
C ASN A 56 -12.15 6.20 -14.09
N PHE A 57 -11.05 5.42 -14.11
CA PHE A 57 -10.37 4.91 -12.92
C PHE A 57 -8.98 5.53 -12.71
N VAL A 58 -8.69 6.65 -13.40
CA VAL A 58 -7.48 7.42 -13.17
C VAL A 58 -7.53 8.06 -11.79
N LEU A 59 -6.54 7.77 -10.95
CA LEU A 59 -6.44 8.32 -9.60
C LEU A 59 -5.51 9.55 -9.57
N PRO A 60 -5.78 10.53 -8.68
CA PRO A 60 -4.88 11.67 -8.46
C PRO A 60 -3.61 11.22 -7.72
N ASP A 61 -2.74 12.15 -7.33
CA ASP A 61 -1.58 11.87 -6.47
C ASP A 61 -1.98 10.96 -5.29
N ARG A 62 -1.24 9.86 -5.06
CA ARG A 62 -1.60 8.84 -4.05
C ARG A 62 -1.77 9.37 -2.63
N SER A 63 -1.16 10.51 -2.31
CA SER A 63 -1.35 11.19 -1.02
C SER A 63 -2.81 11.62 -0.82
N ALA A 64 -3.52 12.00 -1.88
CA ALA A 64 -4.93 12.38 -1.87
C ALA A 64 -5.88 11.18 -1.76
N VAL A 65 -5.42 9.98 -2.15
CA VAL A 65 -6.19 8.73 -2.04
C VAL A 65 -6.10 8.20 -0.59
N THR A 66 -6.72 8.90 0.35
CA THR A 66 -6.75 8.55 1.79
C THR A 66 -7.76 7.46 2.11
N MET A 67 -7.76 6.94 3.34
CA MET A 67 -8.78 5.96 3.80
C MET A 67 -10.19 6.56 3.91
N THR A 68 -10.36 7.88 3.70
CA THR A 68 -11.64 8.60 3.83
C THR A 68 -12.27 8.96 2.48
N VAL A 69 -11.61 8.62 1.36
CA VAL A 69 -12.22 8.82 0.03
C VAL A 69 -13.27 7.74 -0.24
N PRO A 70 -14.28 7.99 -1.08
CA PRO A 70 -15.52 7.20 -1.10
C PRO A 70 -15.34 5.68 -1.21
N PHE A 71 -14.52 5.21 -2.17
CA PHE A 71 -14.33 3.76 -2.35
C PHE A 71 -13.51 3.11 -1.22
N MET A 72 -12.54 3.83 -0.63
CA MET A 72 -11.76 3.33 0.51
C MET A 72 -12.59 3.29 1.79
N GLU A 73 -13.43 4.30 2.00
CA GLU A 73 -14.34 4.33 3.16
C GLU A 73 -15.37 3.19 3.07
N SER A 74 -15.93 2.96 1.88
CA SER A 74 -16.86 1.87 1.61
C SER A 74 -16.22 0.50 1.85
N TYR A 75 -14.98 0.33 1.37
CA TYR A 75 -14.16 -0.85 1.62
C TYR A 75 -13.96 -1.13 3.12
N VAL A 76 -13.58 -0.13 3.90
CA VAL A 76 -13.39 -0.27 5.37
C VAL A 76 -14.69 -0.67 6.05
N LYS A 77 -15.80 0.04 5.76
CA LYS A 77 -17.10 -0.24 6.38
C LYS A 77 -17.59 -1.65 6.05
N LEU A 78 -17.47 -2.08 4.79
CA LEU A 78 -17.88 -3.40 4.34
C LEU A 78 -17.03 -4.51 4.99
N LEU A 79 -15.71 -4.30 5.12
CA LEU A 79 -14.82 -5.28 5.75
C LEU A 79 -15.18 -5.50 7.22
N ILE A 80 -15.35 -4.42 7.99
CA ILE A 80 -15.73 -4.51 9.41
C ILE A 80 -17.07 -5.24 9.56
N GLN A 81 -18.09 -4.82 8.79
CA GLN A 81 -19.39 -5.46 8.82
C GLN A 81 -19.30 -6.96 8.50
N THR A 82 -18.56 -7.32 7.44
CA THR A 82 -18.43 -8.70 6.98
C THR A 82 -17.72 -9.58 8.00
N CYS A 83 -16.57 -9.11 8.53
CA CYS A 83 -15.84 -9.80 9.58
C CYS A 83 -16.69 -10.03 10.83
N HIS A 84 -17.30 -8.96 11.34
CA HIS A 84 -18.04 -9.01 12.59
C HIS A 84 -19.30 -9.85 12.45
N LYS A 85 -20.00 -9.82 11.30
CA LYS A 85 -21.12 -10.72 11.00
C LYS A 85 -20.71 -12.20 11.09
N ARG A 86 -19.47 -12.53 10.76
CA ARG A 86 -18.92 -13.91 10.80
C ARG A 86 -18.17 -14.24 12.09
N GLY A 87 -18.05 -13.29 13.02
CA GLY A 87 -17.36 -13.49 14.30
C GLY A 87 -15.84 -13.64 14.17
N VAL A 88 -15.23 -13.01 13.15
CA VAL A 88 -13.78 -12.95 12.94
C VAL A 88 -13.30 -11.51 13.00
N HIS A 89 -11.99 -11.27 13.22
CA HIS A 89 -11.49 -9.91 13.42
C HIS A 89 -11.46 -9.08 12.13
N ALA A 90 -11.65 -7.77 12.27
CA ALA A 90 -11.44 -6.74 11.27
C ALA A 90 -10.24 -5.87 11.66
N MET A 91 -9.09 -6.09 11.03
CA MET A 91 -7.86 -5.35 11.32
C MET A 91 -7.75 -4.06 10.50
N GLY A 92 -7.32 -2.97 11.15
CA GLY A 92 -7.03 -1.68 10.53
C GLY A 92 -5.68 -1.66 9.79
N GLY A 93 -5.32 -0.49 9.26
CA GLY A 93 -4.17 -0.32 8.36
C GLY A 93 -2.86 0.01 9.04
N MET A 94 -1.82 0.13 8.21
CA MET A 94 -0.45 0.45 8.62
C MET A 94 -0.25 1.94 8.93
N ALA A 95 0.43 2.23 10.04
CA ALA A 95 1.13 3.51 10.25
C ALA A 95 2.65 3.30 10.08
N ALA A 96 3.19 3.82 8.98
CA ALA A 96 4.57 3.58 8.55
C ALA A 96 5.57 4.65 9.02
N GLN A 97 5.14 5.62 9.83
CA GLN A 97 5.95 6.77 10.22
C GLN A 97 7.17 6.36 11.07
N ILE A 98 8.32 6.94 10.73
CA ILE A 98 9.56 6.87 11.52
C ILE A 98 9.70 8.20 12.26
N PRO A 99 9.92 8.21 13.60
CA PRO A 99 10.09 9.44 14.36
C PRO A 99 11.20 10.35 13.80
N ILE A 100 10.89 11.64 13.67
CA ILE A 100 11.77 12.64 13.07
C ILE A 100 12.53 13.36 14.18
N LYS A 101 13.75 12.90 14.49
CA LYS A 101 14.52 13.40 15.65
C LYS A 101 15.02 14.84 15.51
N ASN A 102 15.22 15.31 14.27
CA ASN A 102 15.86 16.59 14.00
C ASN A 102 14.87 17.72 13.66
N ASP A 103 13.57 17.44 13.69
CA ASP A 103 12.51 18.41 13.42
C ASP A 103 11.28 18.06 14.27
N THR A 104 11.19 18.70 15.43
CA THR A 104 10.11 18.47 16.40
C THR A 104 8.74 18.81 15.80
N ALA A 105 8.62 19.89 15.02
CA ALA A 105 7.35 20.31 14.46
C ALA A 105 6.84 19.32 13.40
N ALA A 106 7.72 18.84 12.53
CA ALA A 106 7.39 17.79 11.57
C ALA A 106 7.06 16.47 12.26
N ASN A 107 7.82 16.11 13.30
CA ASN A 107 7.55 14.91 14.10
C ASN A 107 6.17 14.96 14.75
N ASP A 108 5.84 16.06 15.43
CA ASP A 108 4.58 16.21 16.15
C ASP A 108 3.39 16.14 15.20
N LYS A 109 3.49 16.79 14.03
CA LYS A 109 2.49 16.68 12.96
C LYS A 109 2.32 15.24 12.47
N ALA A 110 3.42 14.52 12.28
CA ALA A 110 3.37 13.12 11.84
C ALA A 110 2.73 12.21 12.91
N MET A 111 3.11 12.37 14.18
CA MET A 111 2.56 11.60 15.29
C MET A 111 1.08 11.92 15.52
N GLU A 112 0.65 13.16 15.34
CA GLU A 112 -0.76 13.54 15.40
C GLU A 112 -1.57 12.91 14.26
N GLY A 113 -0.99 12.84 13.05
CA GLY A 113 -1.57 12.08 11.95
C GLY A 113 -1.78 10.60 12.30
N VAL A 114 -0.78 9.96 12.93
CA VAL A 114 -0.91 8.58 13.42
C VAL A 114 -2.05 8.47 14.45
N ARG A 115 -2.13 9.40 15.40
CA ARG A 115 -3.21 9.43 16.40
C ARG A 115 -4.59 9.54 15.76
N ALA A 116 -4.77 10.50 14.86
CA ALA A 116 -6.03 10.71 14.17
C ALA A 116 -6.44 9.47 13.35
N ASP A 117 -5.49 8.84 12.67
CA ASP A 117 -5.74 7.63 11.87
C ASP A 117 -6.15 6.44 12.76
N LYS A 118 -5.43 6.18 13.87
CA LYS A 118 -5.78 5.07 14.78
C LYS A 118 -7.10 5.32 15.49
N LEU A 119 -7.38 6.56 15.86
CA LEU A 119 -8.65 6.95 16.47
C LEU A 119 -9.83 6.73 15.51
N ARG A 120 -9.64 7.05 14.22
CA ARG A 120 -10.64 6.76 13.19
C ARG A 120 -10.90 5.26 13.06
N GLU A 121 -9.84 4.44 13.04
CA GLU A 121 -9.96 2.99 12.90
C GLU A 121 -10.72 2.35 14.05
N VAL A 122 -10.32 2.63 15.30
CA VAL A 122 -11.00 2.06 16.48
C VAL A 122 -12.46 2.51 16.54
N ARG A 123 -12.75 3.78 16.22
CA ARG A 123 -14.14 4.29 16.18
C ARG A 123 -14.98 3.69 15.06
N ALA A 124 -14.36 3.28 13.94
CA ALA A 124 -15.08 2.64 12.84
C ALA A 124 -15.53 1.21 13.17
N GLY A 125 -14.84 0.57 14.12
CA GLY A 125 -15.10 -0.81 14.54
C GLY A 125 -13.92 -1.76 14.32
N HIS A 126 -12.71 -1.31 14.01
CA HIS A 126 -11.57 -2.24 13.89
C HIS A 126 -11.18 -2.86 15.24
N ASP A 127 -10.77 -4.12 15.24
CA ASP A 127 -10.34 -4.86 16.44
C ASP A 127 -8.85 -4.64 16.79
N GLY A 128 -8.11 -4.01 15.89
CA GLY A 128 -6.70 -3.73 16.06
C GLY A 128 -6.13 -2.98 14.87
N THR A 129 -4.83 -2.68 14.90
CA THR A 129 -4.16 -1.85 13.89
C THR A 129 -2.69 -2.23 13.72
N TRP A 130 -2.03 -1.73 12.66
CA TRP A 130 -0.62 -1.99 12.36
C TRP A 130 0.26 -0.75 12.51
N VAL A 131 1.50 -0.99 12.94
CA VAL A 131 2.57 0.02 13.02
C VAL A 131 3.88 -0.58 12.49
N ALA A 132 4.69 0.21 11.79
CA ALA A 132 5.96 -0.26 11.22
C ALA A 132 7.16 0.00 12.15
N HIS A 133 7.00 0.85 13.17
CA HIS A 133 8.09 1.28 14.04
C HIS A 133 7.70 1.14 15.52
N PRO A 134 8.56 0.57 16.40
CA PRO A 134 8.24 0.35 17.81
C PRO A 134 7.79 1.60 18.58
N ALA A 135 8.34 2.77 18.23
CA ALA A 135 7.95 4.05 18.85
C ALA A 135 6.49 4.45 18.62
N LEU A 136 5.81 3.87 17.62
CA LEU A 136 4.39 4.09 17.38
C LEU A 136 3.49 3.13 18.17
N ALA A 137 4.06 2.07 18.76
CA ALA A 137 3.28 1.05 19.46
C ALA A 137 2.52 1.64 20.64
N SER A 138 3.16 2.49 21.46
CA SER A 138 2.48 3.16 22.59
C SER A 138 1.33 4.04 22.12
N ILE A 139 1.51 4.80 21.04
CA ILE A 139 0.45 5.65 20.48
C ILE A 139 -0.75 4.81 20.05
N ALA A 140 -0.51 3.71 19.34
CA ALA A 140 -1.58 2.81 18.89
C ALA A 140 -2.28 2.14 20.08
N THR A 141 -1.51 1.60 21.03
CA THR A 141 -2.04 0.95 22.24
C THR A 141 -2.88 1.92 23.08
N GLU A 142 -2.39 3.12 23.38
CA GLU A 142 -3.12 4.11 24.18
C GLU A 142 -4.48 4.47 23.57
N ILE A 143 -4.55 4.60 22.24
CA ILE A 143 -5.79 4.91 21.53
C ILE A 143 -6.75 3.73 21.57
N PHE A 144 -6.28 2.52 21.29
CA PHE A 144 -7.12 1.33 21.30
C PHE A 144 -7.58 0.99 22.72
N ASP A 145 -6.72 1.03 23.74
CA ASP A 145 -7.11 0.79 25.13
C ASP A 145 -8.19 1.77 25.61
N LYS A 146 -8.10 3.04 25.20
CA LYS A 146 -9.07 4.08 25.57
C LYS A 146 -10.43 3.89 24.91
N HIS A 147 -10.46 3.45 23.65
CA HIS A 147 -11.68 3.43 22.82
C HIS A 147 -12.24 2.03 22.58
N MET A 148 -11.48 0.98 22.89
CA MET A 148 -11.83 -0.43 22.83
C MET A 148 -11.37 -1.09 24.15
N PRO A 149 -12.09 -0.88 25.27
CA PRO A 149 -11.74 -1.46 26.57
C PRO A 149 -11.97 -2.97 26.65
N THR A 150 -12.64 -3.53 25.66
CA THR A 150 -12.85 -4.97 25.47
C THR A 150 -11.68 -5.58 24.68
N PRO A 151 -11.48 -6.91 24.72
CA PRO A 151 -10.41 -7.55 23.95
C PRO A 151 -10.49 -7.34 22.43
N ASN A 152 -11.69 -7.06 21.92
CA ASN A 152 -12.01 -6.79 20.52
C ASN A 152 -13.38 -6.08 20.41
N GLN A 153 -13.81 -5.73 19.20
CA GLN A 153 -15.07 -5.07 18.86
C GLN A 153 -16.01 -5.95 18.03
N LEU A 154 -15.93 -7.29 18.12
CA LEU A 154 -16.79 -8.20 17.35
C LEU A 154 -18.31 -7.97 17.56
N PHE A 155 -18.69 -7.32 18.66
CA PHE A 155 -20.08 -6.92 18.95
C PHE A 155 -20.55 -5.69 18.14
N VAL A 156 -19.64 -4.91 17.54
CA VAL A 156 -19.95 -3.77 16.67
C VAL A 156 -20.32 -4.30 15.28
N ARG A 157 -21.52 -4.85 15.13
CA ARG A 157 -21.93 -5.59 13.91
C ARG A 157 -22.09 -4.73 12.65
N ARG A 158 -22.16 -3.39 12.79
CA ARG A 158 -22.36 -2.44 11.69
C ARG A 158 -23.58 -2.77 10.81
N GLU A 159 -24.70 -3.11 11.43
CA GLU A 159 -25.97 -3.38 10.72
C GLU A 159 -26.53 -2.13 10.00
N ASP A 160 -26.06 -0.94 10.39
CA ASP A 160 -26.32 0.35 9.73
C ASP A 160 -25.70 0.46 8.33
N VAL A 161 -24.67 -0.35 8.03
CA VAL A 161 -23.90 -0.24 6.80
C VAL A 161 -24.60 -0.97 5.66
N THR A 162 -24.84 -0.26 4.55
CA THR A 162 -25.26 -0.87 3.28
C THR A 162 -24.30 -0.40 2.20
N ILE A 163 -23.44 -1.30 1.73
CA ILE A 163 -22.44 -1.02 0.69
C ILE A 163 -22.76 -1.88 -0.52
N GLY A 164 -23.02 -1.25 -1.66
CA GLY A 164 -23.20 -1.90 -2.95
C GLY A 164 -21.91 -1.95 -3.76
N GLN A 165 -21.99 -2.59 -4.93
CA GLN A 165 -20.84 -2.74 -5.84
C GLN A 165 -20.31 -1.39 -6.32
N ASN A 166 -21.19 -0.43 -6.61
CA ASN A 166 -20.81 0.89 -7.09
C ASN A 166 -20.10 1.74 -6.03
N ASP A 167 -20.37 1.50 -4.75
CA ASP A 167 -19.71 2.21 -3.66
C ASP A 167 -18.22 1.83 -3.59
N LEU A 168 -17.91 0.53 -3.77
CA LEU A 168 -16.54 0.01 -3.88
C LEU A 168 -15.80 0.49 -5.14
N LEU A 169 -16.53 1.02 -6.13
CA LEU A 169 -16.00 1.53 -7.40
C LEU A 169 -16.17 3.04 -7.54
N ASN A 170 -16.50 3.74 -6.46
CA ASN A 170 -16.74 5.17 -6.48
C ASN A 170 -15.42 5.96 -6.53
N MET A 171 -14.97 6.24 -7.75
CA MET A 171 -13.71 6.96 -8.03
C MET A 171 -13.82 8.49 -7.87
N ASN A 172 -14.83 9.01 -7.15
CA ASN A 172 -14.92 10.43 -6.79
C ASN A 172 -13.87 10.79 -5.73
N VAL A 173 -12.60 10.76 -6.14
CA VAL A 173 -11.45 11.03 -5.30
C VAL A 173 -10.98 12.46 -5.57
N PRO A 174 -11.12 13.38 -4.60
CA PRO A 174 -10.62 14.74 -4.78
C PRO A 174 -9.10 14.72 -4.89
N GLY A 175 -8.55 15.63 -5.70
CA GLY A 175 -7.11 15.80 -5.83
C GLY A 175 -6.72 16.15 -7.26
N THR A 176 -5.42 16.36 -7.43
CA THR A 176 -4.79 16.64 -8.71
C THR A 176 -3.60 15.71 -8.91
N ILE A 177 -3.10 15.66 -10.14
CA ILE A 177 -1.83 15.03 -10.49
C ILE A 177 -0.83 16.16 -10.61
N THR A 178 0.32 16.07 -9.95
CA THR A 178 1.32 17.16 -9.94
C THR A 178 2.67 16.69 -10.45
N GLU A 179 3.50 17.60 -10.99
CA GLU A 179 4.90 17.24 -11.32
C GLU A 179 5.66 16.80 -10.04
N GLU A 180 5.34 17.38 -8.88
CA GLU A 180 5.89 16.96 -7.60
C GLU A 180 5.49 15.51 -7.25
N GLY A 181 4.21 15.14 -7.45
CA GLY A 181 3.70 13.79 -7.27
C GLY A 181 4.40 12.77 -8.17
N ILE A 182 4.65 13.14 -9.43
CA ILE A 182 5.44 12.34 -10.38
C ILE A 182 6.87 12.13 -9.86
N LYS A 183 7.58 13.20 -9.51
CA LYS A 183 8.96 13.14 -8.99
C LYS A 183 9.03 12.33 -7.69
N LYS A 184 8.05 12.47 -6.81
CA LYS A 184 7.95 11.69 -5.57
C LYS A 184 7.79 10.20 -5.85
N ASN A 185 6.91 9.82 -6.79
CA ASN A 185 6.73 8.42 -7.17
C ASN A 185 7.99 7.84 -7.83
N LEU A 186 8.69 8.61 -8.67
CA LEU A 186 9.96 8.20 -9.27
C LEU A 186 11.03 7.97 -8.20
N ASN A 187 11.20 8.92 -7.27
CA ASN A 187 12.22 8.82 -6.23
C ASN A 187 11.97 7.63 -5.28
N ILE A 188 10.72 7.38 -4.93
CA ILE A 188 10.34 6.26 -4.06
C ILE A 188 10.49 4.91 -4.79
N GLY A 189 10.02 4.83 -6.04
CA GLY A 189 10.20 3.63 -6.86
C GLY A 189 11.68 3.31 -7.07
N LEU A 190 12.50 4.30 -7.44
CA LEU A 190 13.95 4.13 -7.59
C LEU A 190 14.63 3.73 -6.28
N GLY A 191 14.33 4.42 -5.17
CA GLY A 191 14.90 4.13 -3.86
C GLY A 191 14.57 2.72 -3.38
N TYR A 192 13.32 2.28 -3.55
CA TYR A 192 12.92 0.94 -3.18
C TYR A 192 13.53 -0.13 -4.08
N MET A 193 13.43 0.03 -5.41
CA MET A 193 13.98 -0.94 -6.37
C MET A 193 15.51 -1.09 -6.21
N GLU A 194 16.22 0.01 -6.00
CA GLU A 194 17.66 0.00 -5.74
C GLU A 194 18.01 -0.78 -4.47
N ALA A 195 17.30 -0.51 -3.37
CA ALA A 195 17.52 -1.21 -2.11
C ALA A 195 17.16 -2.70 -2.22
N TRP A 196 16.07 -3.01 -2.91
CA TRP A 196 15.61 -4.37 -3.14
C TRP A 196 16.63 -5.19 -3.92
N ILE A 197 17.21 -4.63 -5.01
CA ILE A 197 18.28 -5.26 -5.80
C ILE A 197 19.52 -5.53 -4.93
N ARG A 198 19.75 -4.74 -3.87
CA ARG A 198 20.80 -4.98 -2.87
C ARG A 198 20.38 -5.94 -1.75
N GLY A 199 19.22 -6.58 -1.84
CA GLY A 199 18.70 -7.53 -0.86
C GLY A 199 17.99 -6.89 0.34
N VAL A 200 17.59 -5.62 0.26
CA VAL A 200 16.90 -4.90 1.34
C VAL A 200 15.46 -4.57 0.93
N GLY A 201 14.49 -5.29 1.50
CA GLY A 201 13.07 -5.15 1.17
C GLY A 201 12.24 -4.25 2.09
N CYS A 202 12.84 -3.71 3.16
CA CYS A 202 12.22 -2.81 4.13
C CYS A 202 13.09 -1.56 4.26
N VAL A 203 12.63 -0.43 3.71
CA VAL A 203 13.50 0.69 3.35
C VAL A 203 13.00 1.99 3.96
N PRO A 204 13.80 2.69 4.79
CA PRO A 204 13.45 4.01 5.26
C PRO A 204 13.59 5.04 4.12
N ILE A 205 12.47 5.60 3.65
CA ILE A 205 12.44 6.63 2.61
C ILE A 205 11.57 7.79 3.12
N ASN A 206 12.11 9.01 3.15
CA ASN A 206 11.39 10.22 3.58
C ASN A 206 10.65 10.06 4.94
N TYR A 207 11.33 9.44 5.93
CA TYR A 207 10.78 9.16 7.26
C TYR A 207 9.58 8.20 7.29
N LEU A 208 9.40 7.40 6.24
CA LEU A 208 8.45 6.30 6.18
C LEU A 208 9.20 4.98 6.01
N MET A 209 8.74 3.93 6.67
CA MET A 209 9.22 2.58 6.42
C MET A 209 8.45 2.00 5.23
N GLU A 210 9.08 2.02 4.07
CA GLU A 210 8.45 1.60 2.81
C GLU A 210 8.74 0.13 2.50
N ASP A 211 7.74 -0.53 1.95
CA ASP A 211 7.80 -1.89 1.43
C ASP A 211 7.52 -1.91 -0.10
N ALA A 212 7.35 -3.11 -0.66
CA ALA A 212 7.11 -3.27 -2.09
C ALA A 212 5.82 -2.57 -2.55
N ALA A 213 4.77 -2.55 -1.72
CA ALA A 213 3.48 -2.00 -2.08
C ALA A 213 3.58 -0.50 -2.40
N THR A 214 4.45 0.23 -1.69
CA THR A 214 4.71 1.64 -1.97
C THR A 214 5.34 1.82 -3.35
N ALA A 215 6.30 0.98 -3.72
CA ALA A 215 6.91 1.02 -5.06
C ALA A 215 5.93 0.57 -6.15
N GLU A 216 5.07 -0.42 -5.87
CA GLU A 216 4.03 -0.89 -6.78
C GLU A 216 3.02 0.20 -7.12
N VAL A 217 2.47 0.89 -6.10
CA VAL A 217 1.53 1.99 -6.35
C VAL A 217 2.23 3.16 -7.03
N SER A 218 3.49 3.47 -6.68
CA SER A 218 4.26 4.54 -7.33
C SER A 218 4.48 4.29 -8.82
N ARG A 219 4.93 3.08 -9.22
CA ARG A 219 5.07 2.77 -10.66
C ARG A 219 3.72 2.74 -11.37
N SER A 220 2.68 2.24 -10.72
CA SER A 220 1.37 2.06 -11.33
C SER A 220 0.68 3.38 -11.61
N GLN A 221 0.83 4.37 -10.72
CA GLN A 221 0.35 5.74 -10.97
C GLN A 221 1.07 6.37 -12.17
N LEU A 222 2.40 6.29 -12.21
CA LEU A 222 3.18 6.82 -13.34
C LEU A 222 2.75 6.17 -14.66
N TRP A 223 2.63 4.84 -14.68
CA TRP A 223 2.12 4.11 -15.84
C TRP A 223 0.72 4.58 -16.25
N GLN A 224 -0.20 4.70 -15.28
CA GLN A 224 -1.59 5.08 -15.53
C GLN A 224 -1.70 6.49 -16.10
N TRP A 225 -0.93 7.43 -15.55
CA TRP A 225 -0.92 8.83 -16.00
C TRP A 225 -0.39 8.96 -17.42
N VAL A 226 0.67 8.22 -17.77
CA VAL A 226 1.19 8.18 -19.15
C VAL A 226 0.21 7.48 -20.10
N LYS A 227 -0.37 6.33 -19.69
CA LYS A 227 -1.33 5.57 -20.50
C LYS A 227 -2.51 6.42 -20.95
N HIS A 228 -3.06 7.21 -20.03
CA HIS A 228 -4.23 8.05 -20.29
C HIS A 228 -3.88 9.47 -20.72
N GLY A 229 -2.58 9.80 -20.82
CA GLY A 229 -2.09 11.08 -21.32
C GLY A 229 -2.63 12.28 -20.54
N VAL A 230 -2.74 12.14 -19.22
CA VAL A 230 -3.34 13.13 -18.31
C VAL A 230 -2.51 14.41 -18.25
N ASN A 231 -3.12 15.51 -17.82
CA ASN A 231 -2.40 16.74 -17.55
C ASN A 231 -2.12 16.88 -16.05
N THR A 232 -0.94 17.36 -15.71
CA THR A 232 -0.65 17.79 -14.35
C THR A 232 -1.40 19.09 -14.03
N ALA A 233 -1.49 19.44 -12.75
CA ALA A 233 -2.05 20.71 -12.28
C ALA A 233 -1.35 21.93 -12.90
N GLU A 234 -0.07 21.78 -13.26
CA GLU A 234 0.73 22.79 -13.94
C GLU A 234 0.47 22.85 -15.46
N GLY A 235 -0.49 22.07 -15.98
CA GLY A 235 -0.90 22.06 -17.38
C GLY A 235 0.01 21.23 -18.29
N LYS A 236 0.93 20.44 -17.73
CA LYS A 236 1.87 19.63 -18.50
C LYS A 236 1.28 18.27 -18.80
N ARG A 237 1.29 17.88 -20.07
CA ARG A 237 0.85 16.54 -20.47
C ARG A 237 1.85 15.49 -20.01
N VAL A 238 1.36 14.45 -19.35
CA VAL A 238 2.13 13.30 -18.91
C VAL A 238 2.21 12.29 -20.05
N ASP A 239 3.33 12.30 -20.78
CA ASP A 239 3.61 11.34 -21.86
C ASP A 239 4.89 10.55 -21.60
N LYS A 240 5.14 9.56 -22.46
CA LYS A 240 6.32 8.67 -22.38
C LYS A 240 7.64 9.43 -22.38
N SER A 241 7.76 10.47 -23.21
CA SER A 241 9.01 11.23 -23.34
C SER A 241 9.30 12.01 -22.06
N TYR A 242 8.27 12.58 -21.47
CA TYR A 242 8.37 13.36 -20.25
C TYR A 242 8.62 12.47 -19.02
N ALA A 243 7.93 11.34 -18.90
CA ALA A 243 8.17 10.38 -17.82
C ALA A 243 9.60 9.81 -17.84
N LEU A 244 10.11 9.42 -19.02
CA LEU A 244 11.48 8.92 -19.17
C LEU A 244 12.53 9.98 -18.89
N LYS A 245 12.28 11.24 -19.29
CA LYS A 245 13.15 12.38 -18.95
C LYS A 245 13.25 12.54 -17.43
N LEU A 246 12.12 12.62 -16.74
CA LEU A 246 12.11 12.77 -15.28
C LEU A 246 12.74 11.56 -14.57
N LEU A 247 12.50 10.34 -15.05
CA LEU A 247 13.13 9.13 -14.51
C LEU A 247 14.65 9.22 -14.58
N LYS A 248 15.21 9.64 -15.72
CA LYS A 248 16.66 9.82 -15.88
C LYS A 248 17.20 10.88 -14.93
N GLU A 249 16.54 12.04 -14.85
CA GLU A 249 16.95 13.13 -13.94
C GLU A 249 16.96 12.68 -12.47
N SER A 250 15.89 11.99 -12.03
CA SER A 250 15.79 11.42 -10.69
C SER A 250 16.87 10.36 -10.43
N ALA A 251 17.11 9.45 -11.37
CA ALA A 251 18.12 8.40 -11.23
C ALA A 251 19.53 8.97 -11.13
N ASP A 252 19.87 9.95 -11.98
CA ASP A 252 21.17 10.63 -11.98
C ASP A 252 21.39 11.37 -10.66
N GLN A 253 20.38 12.09 -10.16
CA GLN A 253 20.45 12.81 -8.89
C GLN A 253 20.64 11.86 -7.71
N LEU A 254 19.86 10.78 -7.64
CA LEU A 254 19.96 9.80 -6.56
C LEU A 254 21.30 9.07 -6.59
N ALA A 255 21.75 8.62 -7.76
CA ALA A 255 23.04 7.96 -7.94
C ALA A 255 24.22 8.84 -7.52
N ALA A 256 24.18 10.14 -7.82
CA ALA A 256 25.24 11.09 -7.46
C ALA A 256 25.34 11.33 -5.94
N SER A 257 24.20 11.27 -5.23
CA SER A 257 24.14 11.46 -3.77
C SER A 257 24.37 10.18 -2.97
N ALA A 258 24.38 9.02 -3.64
CA ALA A 258 24.47 7.71 -3.00
C ALA A 258 25.92 7.19 -2.89
N PRO A 259 26.19 6.27 -1.94
CA PRO A 259 27.49 5.61 -1.84
C PRO A 259 27.90 4.90 -3.15
N LYS A 260 29.22 4.72 -3.33
CA LYS A 260 29.77 3.93 -4.44
C LYS A 260 29.21 2.50 -4.39
N GLY A 261 28.89 1.95 -5.57
CA GLY A 261 28.30 0.61 -5.70
C GLY A 261 26.77 0.56 -5.59
N ASN A 262 26.11 1.71 -5.50
CA ASN A 262 24.65 1.80 -5.61
C ASN A 262 24.14 1.23 -6.95
N LYS A 263 22.86 0.89 -6.98
CA LYS A 263 22.20 0.23 -8.11
C LYS A 263 21.13 1.11 -8.77
N TYR A 264 21.18 2.44 -8.59
CA TYR A 264 20.13 3.35 -9.08
C TYR A 264 19.96 3.32 -10.60
N HIS A 265 21.06 3.28 -11.36
CA HIS A 265 20.97 3.17 -12.81
C HIS A 265 20.39 1.82 -13.27
N LEU A 266 20.70 0.72 -12.57
CA LEU A 266 20.11 -0.58 -12.86
C LEU A 266 18.60 -0.60 -12.52
N ALA A 267 18.22 -0.05 -11.36
CA ALA A 267 16.82 0.14 -11.00
C ALA A 267 16.08 0.98 -12.06
N ALA A 268 16.68 2.06 -12.54
CA ALA A 268 16.12 2.90 -13.60
C ALA A 268 15.94 2.16 -14.93
N GLN A 269 16.84 1.23 -15.29
CA GLN A 269 16.68 0.40 -16.48
C GLN A 269 15.39 -0.42 -16.42
N TYR A 270 15.17 -1.15 -15.32
CA TYR A 270 13.93 -1.90 -15.12
C TYR A 270 12.70 -0.99 -15.05
N PHE A 271 12.80 0.12 -14.31
CA PHE A 271 11.70 1.06 -14.12
C PHE A 271 11.29 1.77 -15.42
N SER A 272 12.23 1.97 -16.35
CA SER A 272 11.98 2.68 -17.62
C SER A 272 10.88 2.05 -18.45
N SER A 273 10.79 0.71 -18.50
CA SER A 273 9.72 -0.01 -19.23
C SER A 273 8.36 0.14 -18.55
N GLN A 274 8.34 0.39 -17.24
CA GLN A 274 7.13 0.36 -16.41
C GLN A 274 6.46 1.73 -16.26
N VAL A 275 7.07 2.81 -16.78
CA VAL A 275 6.54 4.17 -16.68
C VAL A 275 6.08 4.74 -18.03
N THR A 276 6.02 3.92 -19.09
CA THR A 276 5.72 4.37 -20.46
C THR A 276 4.25 4.27 -20.83
N GLY A 277 3.41 3.64 -20.01
CA GLY A 277 2.02 3.32 -20.36
C GLY A 277 1.88 2.17 -21.38
N GLU A 278 2.97 1.47 -21.71
CA GLU A 278 2.99 0.36 -22.67
C GLU A 278 3.03 -0.98 -21.92
N ASP A 279 4.19 -1.37 -21.41
CA ASP A 279 4.38 -2.61 -20.66
C ASP A 279 3.97 -2.43 -19.20
N TYR A 280 3.36 -3.47 -18.63
CA TYR A 280 2.95 -3.48 -17.23
C TYR A 280 3.17 -4.87 -16.63
N ALA A 281 4.24 -5.02 -15.85
CA ALA A 281 4.45 -6.22 -15.04
C ALA A 281 3.37 -6.31 -13.97
N ASP A 282 2.86 -7.51 -13.69
CA ASP A 282 1.85 -7.68 -12.63
C ASP A 282 2.40 -7.37 -11.24
N PHE A 283 3.72 -7.57 -11.04
CA PHE A 283 4.46 -7.24 -9.83
C PHE A 283 5.91 -6.84 -10.17
N LEU A 284 6.42 -5.80 -9.52
CA LEU A 284 7.82 -5.35 -9.62
C LEU A 284 8.78 -6.41 -9.07
N THR A 285 8.35 -7.20 -8.10
CA THR A 285 9.19 -8.23 -7.49
C THR A 285 9.58 -9.30 -8.50
N THR A 286 8.64 -9.71 -9.37
CA THR A 286 8.92 -10.63 -10.49
C THR A 286 9.89 -10.00 -11.49
N LEU A 287 9.75 -8.69 -11.77
CA LEU A 287 10.64 -7.96 -12.67
C LEU A 287 12.09 -7.98 -12.17
N LEU A 288 12.29 -7.88 -10.85
CA LEU A 288 13.62 -7.73 -10.26
C LEU A 288 14.22 -9.06 -9.75
N TYR A 289 13.45 -10.13 -9.58
CA TYR A 289 13.85 -11.34 -8.84
C TYR A 289 15.15 -11.99 -9.29
N ASN A 290 15.45 -11.93 -10.58
CA ASN A 290 16.69 -12.47 -11.13
C ASN A 290 17.95 -11.71 -10.66
N GLU A 291 17.82 -10.47 -10.19
CA GLU A 291 18.95 -9.70 -9.64
C GLU A 291 19.36 -10.16 -8.24
N ILE A 292 18.43 -10.75 -7.48
CA ILE A 292 18.66 -11.15 -6.08
C ILE A 292 18.66 -12.66 -5.88
N THR A 293 18.45 -13.42 -6.95
CA THR A 293 18.48 -14.87 -6.92
C THR A 293 19.53 -15.41 -7.88
N GLN A 294 20.16 -16.50 -7.48
CA GLN A 294 21.02 -17.30 -8.34
C GLN A 294 20.51 -18.73 -8.28
N ALA A 295 20.32 -19.37 -9.43
CA ALA A 295 20.00 -20.79 -9.47
C ALA A 295 21.21 -21.59 -8.95
N GLY A 296 21.11 -22.09 -7.72
CA GLY A 296 22.08 -23.01 -7.14
C GLY A 296 21.75 -24.47 -7.47
N PRO A 297 22.71 -25.41 -7.30
CA PRO A 297 22.40 -26.83 -7.32
C PRO A 297 21.38 -27.18 -6.21
N PRO A 298 20.50 -28.17 -6.41
CA PRO A 298 19.52 -28.56 -5.41
C PRO A 298 20.22 -28.99 -4.11
N SER A 299 19.87 -28.34 -3.01
CA SER A 299 20.37 -28.65 -1.67
C SER A 299 19.25 -29.29 -0.84
N PRO A 300 19.52 -30.34 -0.05
CA PRO A 300 18.52 -30.91 0.86
C PRO A 300 18.02 -29.84 1.83
N ALA A 301 16.71 -29.82 2.12
CA ALA A 301 16.10 -28.88 3.06
C ALA A 301 16.72 -28.95 4.48
N SER A 302 17.40 -30.05 4.82
CA SER A 302 18.16 -30.20 6.06
C SER A 302 19.47 -29.40 6.13
N LYS A 303 19.88 -28.78 5.02
CA LYS A 303 21.10 -27.95 4.91
C LYS A 303 20.80 -26.47 4.63
N LEU A 304 19.53 -26.07 4.60
CA LEU A 304 19.07 -24.68 4.55
C LEU A 304 18.80 -24.20 5.98
#